data_AF-A0AAE4Q4K4-F1
#
_entry.id   AF-A0AAE4Q4K4-F1
#
_cell.length_a   1.000
_cell.length_b   1.000
_cell.length_c   1.000
_cell.angle_alpha   90.00
_cell.angle_beta   90.00
_cell.angle_gamma   90.00
#
_symmetry.space_group_name_H-M   'P 1'
#
loop_
_entity.id
_entity.type
_entity.pdbx_description
1 polymer ?
#
loop_
_entity_poly.entity_id
_entity_poly.type
_entity_poly.pdbx_seq_one_letter_code
_entity_poly.pdbx_strand_id
1 'polypeptide(L)' 'MKLFNFIFAKPKKQEEKPKWTIENNGWEANARRYNQKHGLPAKQIW' A
#
# COMPACT_ATOMS: atom_id res chain seq x y z
N MET A 1 -24.76 -27.96 4.00
CA MET A 1 -25.01 -26.74 3.20
C MET A 1 -24.89 -25.42 3.98
N LYS A 2 -25.28 -25.34 5.28
CA LYS A 2 -25.18 -24.09 6.06
C LYS A 2 -23.75 -23.64 6.41
N LEU A 3 -22.81 -24.58 6.55
CA LEU A 3 -21.43 -24.27 6.95
C LEU A 3 -20.66 -23.50 5.87
N PHE A 4 -20.79 -23.90 4.60
CA PHE A 4 -20.18 -23.20 3.47
C PHE A 4 -20.71 -21.77 3.33
N ASN A 5 -22.02 -21.59 3.48
CA ASN A 5 -22.64 -20.25 3.44
C ASN A 5 -22.09 -19.33 4.54
N PHE A 6 -21.76 -19.86 5.73
CA PHE A 6 -21.19 -19.06 6.83
C PHE A 6 -19.77 -18.57 6.55
N ILE A 7 -18.95 -19.36 5.84
CA ILE A 7 -17.57 -18.97 5.47
C ILE A 7 -17.59 -17.85 4.43
N PHE A 8 -18.53 -17.87 3.49
CA PHE A 8 -18.67 -16.87 2.43
C PHE A 8 -19.61 -15.70 2.77
N ALA A 9 -20.41 -15.79 3.83
CA ALA A 9 -21.32 -14.73 4.29
C ALA A 9 -20.63 -13.58 5.03
N LYS A 10 -19.31 -13.68 5.29
CA LYS A 10 -18.58 -12.49 5.74
C LYS A 10 -18.70 -11.44 4.65
N PRO A 11 -19.24 -10.24 4.93
CA PRO A 11 -19.13 -9.15 3.98
C PRO A 11 -17.64 -9.01 3.71
N LYS A 12 -17.24 -9.19 2.44
CA LYS A 12 -15.92 -8.76 2.01
C LYS A 12 -15.85 -7.32 2.46
N LYS A 13 -15.13 -7.04 3.55
CA LYS A 13 -14.69 -5.69 3.84
C LYS A 13 -14.17 -5.24 2.50
N GLN A 14 -14.76 -4.18 1.95
CA GLN A 14 -14.09 -3.42 0.92
C GLN A 14 -12.82 -2.94 1.62
N GLU A 15 -11.80 -3.81 1.67
CA GLU A 15 -10.43 -3.37 1.71
C GLU A 15 -10.40 -2.42 0.53
N GLU A 16 -10.39 -1.13 0.84
CA GLU A 16 -10.01 -0.10 -0.09
C GLU A 16 -8.69 -0.60 -0.66
N LYS A 17 -8.77 -1.27 -1.82
CA LYS A 17 -7.59 -1.82 -2.47
C LYS A 17 -6.66 -0.63 -2.55
N PRO A 18 -5.47 -0.68 -1.91
CA PRO A 18 -4.63 0.49 -1.82
C PRO A 18 -4.44 0.98 -3.25
N LYS A 19 -4.98 2.17 -3.53
CA LYS A 19 -5.02 2.70 -4.89
C LYS A 19 -3.58 2.95 -5.28
N TRP A 20 -3.01 2.01 -6.05
CA TRP A 20 -1.65 2.13 -6.52
C TRP A 20 -1.61 3.29 -7.51
N THR A 21 -0.84 4.32 -7.17
CA THR A 21 -0.58 5.44 -8.07
C THR A 21 0.93 5.61 -8.20
N ILE A 22 1.38 6.06 -9.37
CA ILE A 22 2.80 6.36 -9.61
C ILE A 22 3.32 7.41 -8.60
N GLU A 23 2.47 8.37 -8.24
CA GLU A 23 2.82 9.42 -7.26
C GLU A 23 3.08 8.85 -5.86
N ASN A 24 2.32 7.84 -5.44
CA ASN A 24 2.40 7.31 -4.07
C ASN A 24 3.29 6.07 -3.95
N ASN A 25 3.40 5.31 -5.04
CA ASN A 25 4.05 4.00 -5.08
C ASN A 25 5.13 3.90 -6.16
N GLY A 26 5.41 4.99 -6.88
CA GLY A 26 6.52 5.06 -7.82
C GLY A 26 7.87 4.98 -7.11
N TRP A 27 8.91 4.74 -7.91
CA TRP A 27 10.29 4.62 -7.45
C TRP A 27 10.71 5.78 -6.54
N GLU A 28 10.42 7.01 -6.97
CA GLU A 28 10.86 8.21 -6.26
C GLU A 28 10.19 8.38 -4.89
N ALA A 29 8.88 8.14 -4.80
CA ALA A 29 8.14 8.21 -3.54
C ALA A 29 8.65 7.18 -2.53
N ASN A 30 8.93 5.95 -2.99
CA ASN A 30 9.51 4.91 -2.14
C ASN A 30 10.94 5.24 -1.70
N ALA A 31 11.78 5.77 -2.60
CA ALA A 31 13.14 6.19 -2.28
C ALA A 31 13.16 7.31 -1.22
N ARG A 32 12.27 8.30 -1.32
CA ARG A 32 12.12 9.36 -0.32
C ARG A 32 11.71 8.79 1.05
N ARG A 33 10.72 7.90 1.09
CA ARG A 33 10.27 7.24 2.33
C ARG A 33 11.38 6.42 2.99
N TYR A 34 12.15 5.68 2.19
CA TYR A 34 13.29 4.93 2.66
C TYR A 34 14.34 5.88 3.28
N ASN A 35 14.72 6.94 2.57
CA ASN A 35 15.70 7.90 3.07
C ASN A 35 15.25 8.55 4.38
N GLN A 36 13.99 8.98 4.47
CA GLN A 36 13.43 9.55 5.69
C GLN A 36 13.44 8.56 6.86
N LYS A 37 13.05 7.30 6.62
CA LYS A 37 13.04 6.25 7.64
C LYS A 37 14.44 5.96 8.20
N HIS A 38 15.46 6.10 7.36
CA HIS A 38 16.85 5.77 7.69
C HIS A 38 17.74 6.99 7.96
N GLY A 39 17.16 8.20 8.01
CA GLY A 39 17.91 9.44 8.24
C GLY A 39 18.93 9.77 7.14
N LEU A 40 18.74 9.22 5.94
CA LEU A 40 19.61 9.49 4.79
C LEU A 40 19.23 10.82 4.14
N PRO A 41 20.20 11.56 3.57
CA PRO A 41 19.90 12.77 2.82
C PRO A 41 18.92 12.45 1.68
N ALA A 42 17.92 13.30 1.48
CA ALA A 42 17.04 13.19 0.31
C ALA A 42 17.92 13.30 -0.94
N LYS A 43 17.75 12.38 -1.90
CA LYS A 43 18.52 12.41 -3.14
C LYS A 43 18.31 13.77 -3.81
N GLN A 44 19.37 14.57 -3.89
CA GLN A 44 19.34 15.87 -4.56
C GLN A 44 19.21 15.59 -6.06
N ILE A 45 18.04 15.92 -6.60
CA ILE A 45 17.78 15.87 -8.03
C ILE A 45 18.48 17.10 -8.59
N TRP A 46 19.53 16.87 -9.39
CA TRP A 46 20.20 17.90 -10.19
C TRP A 46 19.29 18.34 -11.32
#